data_AF-A0A1V9XZ94-F1
#
_entry.id   AF-A0A1V9XZ94-F1
#
_cell.length_a   1.000
_cell.length_b   1.000
_cell.length_c   1.000
_cell.angle_alpha   90.00
_cell.angle_beta   90.00
_cell.angle_gamma   90.00
#
_symmetry.space_group_name_H-M   'P 1'
#
loop_
_entity.id
_entity.type
_entity.pdbx_description
1 polymer ?
#
loop_
_entity_poly.entity_id
_entity_poly.type
_entity_poly.pdbx_seq_one_letter_code
_entity_poly.pdbx_strand_id
1 'polypeptide(L)'
;MSSYLAPLGLPDGAHNFSADAVYFRFRDADNRPVWGVCSYKQVDSALYKGADPEVTRSAIQKSVCLVGRGDSPPWRAAAARLEPIAHAFIQHQDSGVLHGVYESLKTVADAPDELLLELRSVLAKYDTRMLTLLKLRLLGKRVLFMSSDQPTELMCSEILALEAAAPGRPMCLPYITLSMMDDPVVAQCQGFVGASNRLYKQKWREQFEALVENNNLLFADKALERLVSPTQADLRFVDWLQKMCRQSRCHWEGSEEWLRSQLEDYLRGLRLAVEASGVEGDKLNAAYGVAFVQEISRQDEVVRWLSPYGEGGESVGGGDIASKSASTIAAGRPDPGGHPGAGQPSLQDVKLRLVHHAKGFMAHFNNL
;
A
#
# COMPACT_ATOMS: atom_id res chain seq x y z
N MET A 1 24.87 -2.18 1.28
CA MET A 1 23.64 -2.80 1.81
C MET A 1 23.61 -2.79 3.34
N SER A 2 24.63 -3.28 4.04
CA SER A 2 24.64 -3.31 5.53
C SER A 2 24.57 -1.92 6.18
N SER A 3 25.15 -0.89 5.55
CA SER A 3 25.16 0.49 6.05
C SER A 3 23.77 1.13 6.20
N TYR A 4 22.79 0.65 5.43
CA TYR A 4 21.42 1.17 5.43
C TYR A 4 20.52 0.49 6.47
N LEU A 5 20.80 -0.77 6.81
CA LEU A 5 19.91 -1.57 7.66
C LEU A 5 19.84 -1.06 9.10
N ALA A 6 20.94 -0.56 9.65
CA ALA A 6 20.94 -0.04 11.02
C ALA A 6 20.04 1.21 11.17
N PRO A 7 20.15 2.25 10.31
CA PRO A 7 19.21 3.37 10.33
C PRO A 7 17.76 2.99 10.00
N LEU A 8 17.53 1.96 9.17
CA LEU A 8 16.18 1.45 8.89
C LEU A 8 15.58 0.72 10.11
N GLY A 9 16.41 0.02 10.88
CA GLY A 9 15.99 -0.73 12.06
C GLY A 9 15.62 0.15 13.25
N LEU A 10 16.18 1.35 13.34
CA LEU A 10 15.91 2.34 14.38
C LEU A 10 15.66 3.70 13.71
N PRO A 11 14.42 3.96 13.25
CA PRO A 11 14.08 5.18 12.54
C PRO A 11 14.27 6.43 13.40
N ASP A 12 14.39 7.60 12.76
CA ASP A 12 14.40 8.87 13.49
C ASP A 12 13.10 9.01 14.29
N GLY A 13 13.21 9.31 15.59
CA GLY A 13 12.07 9.34 16.51
C GLY A 13 11.73 8.00 17.19
N ALA A 14 12.45 6.90 16.92
CA ALA A 14 12.18 5.59 17.55
C ALA A 14 12.20 5.61 19.09
N HIS A 15 12.92 6.57 19.69
CA HIS A 15 12.96 6.78 21.15
C HIS A 15 11.63 7.24 21.76
N ASN A 16 10.67 7.68 20.95
CA ASN A 16 9.34 8.07 21.41
C ASN A 16 8.39 6.88 21.60
N PHE A 17 8.75 5.68 21.14
CA PHE A 17 7.87 4.50 21.13
C PHE A 17 8.52 3.32 21.82
N SER A 18 7.78 2.62 22.69
CA SER A 18 8.28 1.44 23.40
C SER A 18 8.59 0.26 22.47
N ALA A 19 7.85 0.13 21.37
CA ALA A 19 8.08 -0.78 20.26
C ALA A 19 7.38 -0.26 19.01
N ASP A 20 7.83 -0.69 17.84
CA ASP A 20 7.24 -0.37 16.53
C ASP A 20 7.83 -1.28 15.44
N ALA A 21 7.25 -1.22 14.24
CA ALA A 21 7.76 -1.89 13.05
C ALA A 21 8.08 -0.90 11.91
N VAL A 22 9.04 -1.27 11.07
CA VAL A 22 9.42 -0.50 9.88
C VAL A 22 9.48 -1.43 8.69
N TYR A 23 8.85 -1.02 7.59
CA TYR A 23 8.84 -1.76 6.33
C TYR A 23 9.69 -0.99 5.32
N PHE A 24 10.51 -1.69 4.55
CA PHE A 24 11.36 -1.05 3.56
C PHE A 24 11.56 -1.93 2.33
N ARG A 25 11.84 -1.28 1.20
CA ARG A 25 12.15 -1.92 -0.07
C ARG A 25 13.37 -1.25 -0.67
N PHE A 26 14.26 -2.01 -1.28
CA PHE A 26 15.36 -1.49 -2.10
C PHE A 26 15.74 -2.51 -3.17
N ARG A 27 16.75 -2.18 -3.99
CA ARG A 27 17.32 -3.11 -4.97
C ARG A 27 18.72 -3.54 -4.55
N ASP A 28 19.05 -4.80 -4.79
CA ASP A 28 20.41 -5.29 -4.58
C ASP A 28 21.37 -4.85 -5.71
N ALA A 29 22.64 -5.23 -5.61
CA ALA A 29 23.66 -4.88 -6.60
C ALA A 29 23.34 -5.42 -8.01
N ASP A 30 22.55 -6.49 -8.09
CA ASP A 30 22.08 -7.10 -9.35
C ASP A 30 20.72 -6.52 -9.78
N ASN A 31 20.30 -5.40 -9.19
CA ASN A 31 19.03 -4.73 -9.44
C ASN A 31 17.79 -5.58 -9.07
N ARG A 32 17.95 -6.62 -8.25
CA ARG A 32 16.83 -7.49 -7.83
C ARG A 32 16.07 -6.87 -6.66
N PRO A 33 14.74 -7.05 -6.60
CA PRO A 33 13.91 -6.53 -5.53
C PRO A 33 14.23 -7.21 -4.20
N VAL A 34 14.47 -6.37 -3.19
CA VAL A 34 14.67 -6.77 -1.80
C VAL A 34 13.68 -6.00 -0.94
N TRP A 35 13.11 -6.70 0.02
CA TRP A 35 12.19 -6.16 0.99
C TRP A 35 12.63 -6.54 2.39
N GLY A 36 12.16 -5.80 3.39
CA GLY A 36 12.38 -6.22 4.76
C GLY A 36 11.47 -5.54 5.76
N VAL A 37 11.39 -6.20 6.92
CA VAL A 37 10.64 -5.75 8.08
C VAL A 37 11.61 -5.67 9.25
N CYS A 38 11.65 -4.53 9.89
CA CYS A 38 12.32 -4.35 11.18
C CYS A 38 11.26 -4.31 12.27
N SER A 39 11.53 -4.96 13.40
CA SER A 39 10.77 -4.80 14.64
C SER A 39 11.73 -4.39 15.73
N TYR A 40 11.48 -3.22 16.33
CA TYR A 40 12.31 -2.68 17.41
C TYR A 40 11.55 -2.58 18.71
N LYS A 41 12.31 -2.66 19.81
CA LYS A 41 11.78 -2.53 21.18
C LYS A 41 12.78 -1.79 22.06
N GLN A 42 12.23 -0.99 22.97
CA GLN A 42 12.96 -0.38 24.07
C GLN A 42 12.93 -1.30 25.29
N VAL A 43 14.09 -1.41 25.94
CA VAL A 43 14.24 -2.15 27.20
C VAL A 43 14.93 -1.23 28.20
N ASP A 44 14.50 -1.29 29.45
CA ASP A 44 15.17 -0.61 30.56
C ASP A 44 16.63 -1.07 30.64
N SER A 45 17.56 -0.11 30.65
CA SER A 45 19.00 -0.42 30.72
C SER A 45 19.38 -1.18 31.99
N ALA A 46 18.66 -0.97 33.10
CA ALA A 46 18.87 -1.70 34.36
C ALA A 46 18.50 -3.18 34.27
N LEU A 47 17.57 -3.53 33.37
CA LEU A 47 17.11 -4.92 33.17
C LEU A 47 17.85 -5.63 32.02
N TYR A 48 18.69 -4.91 31.28
CA TYR A 48 19.39 -5.45 30.13
C TYR A 48 20.71 -6.12 30.55
N LYS A 49 20.78 -7.44 30.42
CA LYS A 49 22.00 -8.20 30.73
C LYS A 49 23.17 -7.75 29.86
N GLY A 50 24.36 -7.59 30.43
CA GLY A 50 25.54 -7.18 29.67
C GLY A 50 25.42 -5.78 29.04
N ALA A 51 24.60 -4.89 29.64
CA ALA A 51 24.61 -3.47 29.28
C ALA A 51 26.04 -2.93 29.41
N ASP A 52 26.50 -2.23 28.37
CA ASP A 52 27.78 -1.54 28.42
C ASP A 52 27.74 -0.50 29.55
N PRO A 53 28.71 -0.49 30.47
CA PRO A 53 28.75 0.47 31.58
C PRO A 53 28.79 1.95 31.12
N GLU A 54 29.10 2.23 29.85
CA GLU A 54 28.99 3.57 29.25
C GLU A 54 27.55 3.96 28.85
N VAL A 55 26.57 3.03 28.93
CA VAL A 55 25.16 3.33 28.69
C VAL A 55 24.63 4.20 29.82
N THR A 56 24.65 5.51 29.58
CA THR A 56 24.12 6.55 30.49
C THR A 56 22.62 6.78 30.34
N ARG A 57 21.97 6.14 29.35
CA ARG A 57 20.53 6.27 29.08
C ARG A 57 19.73 5.26 29.90
N SER A 58 18.52 5.65 30.31
CA SER A 58 17.57 4.78 31.03
C SER A 58 16.97 3.66 30.18
N ALA A 59 17.10 3.74 28.84
CA ALA A 59 16.58 2.74 27.92
C ALA A 59 17.60 2.42 26.81
N ILE A 60 17.68 1.13 26.48
CA ILE A 60 18.42 0.57 25.35
C ILE A 60 17.41 0.23 24.25
N GLN A 61 17.74 0.60 23.01
CA GLN A 61 16.92 0.30 21.84
C GLN A 61 17.63 -0.74 20.98
N LYS A 62 16.90 -1.79 20.61
CA LYS A 62 17.39 -2.84 19.71
C LYS A 62 16.32 -3.14 18.68
N SER A 63 16.76 -3.66 17.54
CA SER A 63 15.89 -4.01 16.41
C SER A 63 16.35 -5.33 15.82
N VAL A 64 15.40 -6.14 15.39
CA VAL A 64 15.64 -7.34 14.59
C VAL A 64 15.08 -7.08 13.20
N CYS A 65 15.89 -7.37 12.18
CA CYS A 65 15.56 -7.13 10.79
C CYS A 65 15.43 -8.46 10.04
N LEU A 66 14.28 -8.67 9.42
CA LEU A 66 14.05 -9.72 8.44
C LEU A 66 14.22 -9.12 7.04
N VAL A 67 14.98 -9.80 6.18
CA VAL A 67 15.18 -9.41 4.78
C VAL A 67 14.79 -10.57 3.88
N GLY A 68 13.98 -10.29 2.88
CA GLY A 68 13.57 -11.23 1.84
C GLY A 68 13.80 -10.68 0.44
N ARG A 69 13.65 -11.54 -0.57
CA ARG A 69 13.75 -11.18 -1.99
C ARG A 69 12.40 -11.35 -2.67
N GLY A 70 12.18 -10.62 -3.76
CA GLY A 70 11.00 -10.72 -4.60
C GLY A 70 10.13 -9.46 -4.61
N ASP A 71 9.26 -9.37 -5.61
CA ASP A 71 8.37 -8.21 -5.84
C ASP A 71 7.04 -8.29 -5.08
N SER A 72 6.73 -9.43 -4.48
CA SER A 72 5.51 -9.66 -3.69
C SER A 72 5.86 -10.05 -2.24
N PRO A 73 6.25 -9.08 -1.39
CA PRO A 73 6.60 -9.35 -0.01
C PRO A 73 5.37 -9.76 0.81
N PRO A 74 5.41 -10.80 1.64
CA PRO A 74 4.35 -11.16 2.59
C PRO A 74 4.43 -10.26 3.83
N TRP A 75 4.28 -8.95 3.65
CA TRP A 75 4.62 -7.92 4.64
C TRP A 75 4.02 -8.20 6.03
N ARG A 76 2.73 -8.57 6.11
CA ARG A 76 2.04 -8.71 7.42
C ARG A 76 2.34 -10.03 8.06
N ALA A 77 2.35 -11.11 7.28
CA ALA A 77 2.73 -12.41 7.79
C ALA A 77 4.20 -12.39 8.29
N ALA A 78 5.06 -11.64 7.60
CA ALA A 78 6.44 -11.39 8.03
C ALA A 78 6.50 -10.59 9.34
N ALA A 79 5.80 -9.46 9.42
CA ALA A 79 5.76 -8.63 10.62
C ALA A 79 5.16 -9.35 11.83
N ALA A 80 3.97 -9.95 11.67
CA ALA A 80 3.24 -10.66 12.72
C ALA A 80 4.03 -11.83 13.30
N ARG A 81 4.85 -12.50 12.46
CA ARG A 81 5.77 -13.52 12.96
C ARG A 81 7.01 -12.88 13.59
N LEU A 82 7.64 -11.90 12.95
CA LEU A 82 8.87 -11.29 13.45
C LEU A 82 8.70 -10.62 14.83
N GLU A 83 7.62 -9.87 15.05
CA GLU A 83 7.44 -9.01 16.22
C GLU A 83 7.58 -9.74 17.58
N PRO A 84 6.79 -10.79 17.90
CA PRO A 84 6.88 -11.44 19.20
C PRO A 84 8.28 -12.01 19.46
N ILE A 85 8.98 -12.40 18.39
CA ILE A 85 10.30 -13.02 18.45
C ILE A 85 11.37 -11.95 18.66
N ALA A 86 11.30 -10.86 17.90
CA ALA A 86 12.18 -9.72 18.06
C ALA A 86 12.07 -9.22 19.51
N HIS A 87 10.86 -9.09 20.04
CA HIS A 87 10.60 -8.66 21.40
C HIS A 87 11.17 -9.63 22.44
N ALA A 88 10.96 -10.94 22.28
CA ALA A 88 11.50 -11.94 23.19
C ALA A 88 13.04 -11.98 23.16
N PHE A 89 13.64 -11.94 21.97
CA PHE A 89 15.09 -11.90 21.81
C PHE A 89 15.68 -10.63 22.43
N ILE A 90 15.10 -9.47 22.16
CA ILE A 90 15.58 -8.18 22.70
C ILE A 90 15.49 -8.16 24.23
N GLN A 91 14.43 -8.72 24.80
CA GLN A 91 14.19 -8.71 26.24
C GLN A 91 15.01 -9.76 27.01
N HIS A 92 15.21 -10.94 26.44
CA HIS A 92 15.86 -12.07 27.13
C HIS A 92 17.29 -12.37 26.65
N GLN A 93 17.68 -11.83 25.49
CA GLN A 93 18.96 -12.07 24.81
C GLN A 93 19.23 -13.55 24.52
N ASP A 94 18.16 -14.33 24.38
CA ASP A 94 18.26 -15.76 24.08
C ASP A 94 18.30 -15.98 22.56
N SER A 95 19.51 -16.24 22.05
CA SER A 95 19.72 -16.57 20.64
C SER A 95 19.03 -17.87 20.18
N GLY A 96 18.67 -18.77 21.11
CA GLY A 96 17.93 -19.99 20.80
C GLY A 96 16.55 -19.71 20.21
N VAL A 97 15.93 -18.60 20.63
CA VAL A 97 14.64 -18.13 20.08
C VAL A 97 14.80 -17.75 18.60
N LEU A 98 15.94 -17.24 18.16
CA LEU A 98 16.13 -16.83 16.76
C LEU A 98 16.14 -18.01 15.78
N HIS A 99 16.63 -19.19 16.20
CA HIS A 99 16.76 -20.33 15.31
C HIS A 99 15.41 -20.96 14.93
N GLY A 100 14.56 -21.27 15.93
CA GLY A 100 13.21 -21.81 15.66
C GLY A 100 12.33 -20.86 14.86
N VAL A 101 12.68 -19.58 14.89
CA VAL A 101 11.95 -18.52 14.23
C VAL A 101 12.39 -18.34 12.80
N TYR A 102 13.70 -18.42 12.54
CA TYR A 102 14.18 -18.46 11.16
C TYR A 102 13.49 -19.59 10.38
N GLU A 103 13.34 -20.77 10.99
CA GLU A 103 12.59 -21.87 10.39
C GLU A 103 11.10 -21.57 10.21
N SER A 104 10.45 -20.94 11.21
CA SER A 104 9.06 -20.49 11.06
C SER A 104 8.92 -19.46 9.94
N LEU A 105 9.82 -18.48 9.84
CA LEU A 105 9.78 -17.41 8.84
C LEU A 105 9.96 -17.92 7.42
N LYS A 106 10.63 -19.06 7.19
CA LYS A 106 10.68 -19.69 5.85
C LYS A 106 9.30 -20.06 5.32
N THR A 107 8.36 -20.40 6.20
CA THR A 107 6.97 -20.76 5.81
C THR A 107 6.06 -19.54 5.66
N VAL A 108 6.57 -18.32 5.84
CA VAL A 108 5.84 -17.06 5.60
C VAL A 108 5.74 -16.74 4.11
N ALA A 109 6.71 -17.20 3.31
CA ALA A 109 6.74 -16.93 1.86
C ALA A 109 5.48 -17.44 1.13
N ASP A 110 4.80 -18.44 1.68
CA ASP A 110 3.59 -19.04 1.11
C ASP A 110 2.29 -18.39 1.62
N ALA A 111 2.36 -17.42 2.54
CA ALA A 111 1.18 -16.79 3.12
C ALA A 111 0.62 -15.71 2.17
N PRO A 112 -0.69 -15.72 1.85
CA PRO A 112 -1.31 -14.67 1.06
C PRO A 112 -1.24 -13.32 1.81
N ASP A 113 -0.78 -12.27 1.13
CA ASP A 113 -0.53 -10.92 1.68
C ASP A 113 -1.82 -10.11 1.92
N GLU A 114 -2.97 -10.77 2.00
CA GLU A 114 -4.31 -10.13 2.02
C GLU A 114 -4.59 -9.32 3.29
N LEU A 115 -3.81 -9.54 4.34
CA LEU A 115 -4.14 -9.05 5.65
C LEU A 115 -3.67 -7.60 5.89
N LEU A 116 -2.68 -7.03 5.19
CA LEU A 116 -2.01 -5.77 5.63
C LEU A 116 -2.66 -4.45 5.24
N LEU A 117 -3.61 -4.51 4.33
CA LEU A 117 -3.99 -3.35 3.56
C LEU A 117 -5.32 -2.88 4.11
N GLU A 118 -5.30 -2.25 5.29
CA GLU A 118 -6.49 -1.67 5.93
C GLU A 118 -6.94 -0.42 5.19
N LEU A 119 -7.52 -0.64 4.01
CA LEU A 119 -8.09 0.41 3.19
C LEU A 119 -9.21 1.13 3.92
N ARG A 120 -9.88 0.48 4.88
CA ARG A 120 -10.86 1.14 5.72
C ARG A 120 -10.24 2.23 6.60
N SER A 121 -9.09 1.95 7.21
CA SER A 121 -8.35 2.91 8.03
C SER A 121 -7.85 4.07 7.15
N VAL A 122 -7.34 3.77 5.96
CA VAL A 122 -6.93 4.78 4.96
C VAL A 122 -8.12 5.63 4.49
N LEU A 123 -9.25 5.01 4.15
CA LEU A 123 -10.48 5.69 3.73
C LEU A 123 -11.03 6.60 4.82
N ALA A 124 -10.99 6.15 6.08
CA ALA A 124 -11.43 6.95 7.22
C ALA A 124 -10.49 8.14 7.47
N LYS A 125 -9.18 7.95 7.28
CA LYS A 125 -8.14 8.98 7.52
C LYS A 125 -8.11 10.04 6.42
N TYR A 126 -8.09 9.61 5.15
CA TYR A 126 -7.88 10.49 4.00
C TYR A 126 -9.18 10.92 3.32
N ASP A 127 -10.30 10.26 3.59
CA ASP A 127 -11.60 10.61 2.99
C ASP A 127 -11.48 10.71 1.46
N THR A 128 -11.94 11.82 0.88
CA THR A 128 -11.91 12.08 -0.57
C THR A 128 -10.50 12.18 -1.12
N ARG A 129 -9.50 12.48 -0.27
CA ARG A 129 -8.08 12.51 -0.64
C ARG A 129 -7.51 11.12 -0.90
N MET A 130 -8.18 10.05 -0.46
CA MET A 130 -7.77 8.68 -0.82
C MET A 130 -7.75 8.52 -2.34
N LEU A 131 -8.79 8.97 -3.05
CA LEU A 131 -8.80 8.93 -4.51
C LEU A 131 -7.77 9.87 -5.13
N THR A 132 -7.52 11.04 -4.53
CA THR A 132 -6.43 11.94 -4.97
C THR A 132 -5.06 11.24 -4.88
N LEU A 133 -4.79 10.51 -3.80
CA LEU A 133 -3.57 9.71 -3.64
C LEU A 133 -3.50 8.60 -4.68
N LEU A 134 -4.59 7.87 -4.92
CA LEU A 134 -4.64 6.84 -5.97
C LEU A 134 -4.42 7.44 -7.38
N LYS A 135 -4.97 8.61 -7.67
CA LYS A 135 -4.70 9.34 -8.93
C LYS A 135 -3.22 9.74 -9.05
N LEU A 136 -2.60 10.22 -7.97
CA LEU A 136 -1.16 10.53 -7.95
C LEU A 136 -0.31 9.28 -8.19
N ARG A 137 -0.70 8.14 -7.61
CA ARG A 137 -0.06 6.84 -7.83
C ARG A 137 -0.14 6.41 -9.29
N LEU A 138 -1.32 6.52 -9.90
CA LEU A 138 -1.52 6.18 -11.32
C LEU A 138 -0.70 7.09 -12.24
N LEU A 139 -0.51 8.36 -11.87
CA LEU A 139 0.34 9.29 -12.62
C LEU A 139 1.85 9.13 -12.33
N GLY A 140 2.24 8.16 -11.48
CA GLY A 140 3.63 7.94 -11.09
C GLY A 140 4.26 9.10 -10.32
N LYS A 141 3.47 10.00 -9.70
CA LYS A 141 3.98 11.18 -9.00
C LYS A 141 4.63 10.81 -7.68
N ARG A 142 5.71 11.51 -7.33
CA ARG A 142 6.44 11.24 -6.09
C ARG A 142 5.76 11.95 -4.93
N VAL A 143 5.26 11.17 -3.98
CA VAL A 143 4.56 11.68 -2.80
C VAL A 143 5.31 11.27 -1.56
N LEU A 144 5.76 12.27 -0.80
CA LEU A 144 6.40 12.05 0.50
C LEU A 144 5.34 11.93 1.59
N PHE A 145 5.34 10.85 2.34
CA PHE A 145 4.58 10.66 3.57
C PHE A 145 5.51 10.90 4.75
N MET A 146 5.01 11.65 5.74
CA MET A 146 5.78 11.94 6.95
C MET A 146 5.07 11.51 8.22
N SER A 147 5.81 10.82 9.08
CA SER A 147 5.42 10.42 10.43
C SER A 147 6.39 11.03 11.45
N SER A 148 6.27 12.33 11.74
CA SER A 148 7.13 12.98 12.75
C SER A 148 6.74 12.61 14.18
N ASP A 149 5.44 12.41 14.42
CA ASP A 149 4.86 12.29 15.77
C ASP A 149 3.99 11.03 15.93
N GLN A 150 4.11 10.07 15.01
CA GLN A 150 3.34 8.82 14.98
C GLN A 150 4.27 7.63 14.73
N PRO A 151 3.89 6.42 15.16
CA PRO A 151 4.62 5.20 14.82
C PRO A 151 4.86 5.08 13.31
N THR A 152 6.05 4.63 12.94
CA THR A 152 6.49 4.45 11.55
C THR A 152 5.69 3.35 10.87
N GLU A 153 5.27 2.31 11.61
CA GLU A 153 4.44 1.23 11.08
C GLU A 153 3.14 1.74 10.47
N LEU A 154 2.48 2.70 11.10
CA LEU A 154 1.20 3.24 10.62
C LEU A 154 1.36 3.88 9.25
N MET A 155 2.39 4.72 9.08
CA MET A 155 2.70 5.33 7.79
C MET A 155 3.06 4.28 6.73
N CYS A 156 3.92 3.31 7.07
CA CYS A 156 4.29 2.24 6.16
C CYS A 156 3.06 1.45 5.69
N SER A 157 2.17 1.11 6.63
CA SER A 157 0.93 0.36 6.36
C SER A 157 -0.01 1.14 5.44
N GLU A 158 -0.14 2.46 5.64
CA GLU A 158 -0.94 3.32 4.77
C GLU A 158 -0.39 3.38 3.34
N ILE A 159 0.93 3.53 3.20
CA ILE A 159 1.61 3.55 1.90
C ILE A 159 1.38 2.22 1.18
N LEU A 160 1.59 1.10 1.86
CA LEU A 160 1.39 -0.23 1.30
C LEU A 160 -0.07 -0.46 0.91
N ALA A 161 -1.02 -0.05 1.76
CA ALA A 161 -2.46 -0.12 1.48
C ALA A 161 -2.82 0.62 0.20
N LEU A 162 -2.35 1.86 0.04
CA LEU A 162 -2.57 2.64 -1.17
C LEU A 162 -1.82 2.06 -2.38
N GLU A 163 -0.64 1.47 -2.20
CA GLU A 163 0.11 0.79 -3.27
C GLU A 163 -0.73 -0.36 -3.85
N ALA A 164 -1.32 -1.19 -2.99
CA ALA A 164 -2.09 -2.36 -3.38
C ALA A 164 -3.51 -2.06 -3.89
N ALA A 165 -4.08 -0.90 -3.54
CA ALA A 165 -5.40 -0.47 -4.01
C ALA A 165 -5.46 -0.08 -5.49
N ALA A 166 -4.32 0.03 -6.17
CA ALA A 166 -4.27 0.29 -7.60
C ALA A 166 -3.29 -0.66 -8.30
N PRO A 167 -3.53 -1.00 -9.58
CA PRO A 167 -2.66 -1.88 -10.33
C PRO A 167 -1.34 -1.17 -10.66
N GLY A 168 -0.31 -1.97 -10.92
CA GLY A 168 0.97 -1.50 -11.42
C GLY A 168 2.15 -2.15 -10.74
N ARG A 169 3.35 -1.71 -11.10
CA ARG A 169 4.59 -2.21 -10.51
C ARG A 169 4.72 -1.75 -9.06
N PRO A 170 5.52 -2.46 -8.24
CA PRO A 170 5.90 -1.97 -6.92
C PRO A 170 6.67 -0.65 -7.08
N MET A 171 6.05 0.43 -6.64
CA MET A 171 6.49 1.82 -6.84
C MET A 171 6.43 2.57 -5.50
N CYS A 172 6.66 1.89 -4.39
CA CYS A 172 6.80 2.56 -3.12
C CYS A 172 8.05 2.14 -2.36
N LEU A 173 8.57 3.11 -1.60
CA LEU A 173 9.56 2.94 -0.56
C LEU A 173 8.85 3.24 0.77
N PRO A 174 8.28 2.22 1.46
CA PRO A 174 7.42 2.46 2.62
C PRO A 174 8.14 3.25 3.72
N TYR A 175 9.45 3.07 3.84
CA TYR A 175 10.31 3.89 4.67
C TYR A 175 11.70 4.09 4.05
N ILE A 176 12.22 5.31 4.13
CA ILE A 176 13.59 5.70 3.83
C ILE A 176 14.21 6.45 5.00
N THR A 177 15.53 6.36 5.10
CA THR A 177 16.30 7.02 6.17
C THR A 177 16.92 8.31 5.66
N LEU A 178 17.42 9.15 6.57
CA LEU A 178 18.09 10.39 6.18
C LEU A 178 19.34 10.13 5.32
N SER A 179 20.08 9.05 5.57
CA SER A 179 21.28 8.70 4.79
C SER A 179 20.98 8.34 3.34
N MET A 180 19.72 8.10 3.00
CA MET A 180 19.25 7.81 1.64
C MET A 180 18.75 9.05 0.89
N MET A 181 18.74 10.24 1.51
CA MET A 181 18.13 11.45 0.92
C MET A 181 18.69 11.80 -0.46
N ASP A 182 20.00 11.65 -0.63
CA ASP A 182 20.70 11.93 -1.88
C ASP A 182 21.00 10.64 -2.68
N ASP A 183 20.42 9.51 -2.27
CA ASP A 183 20.63 8.23 -2.93
C ASP A 183 19.86 8.18 -4.28
N PRO A 184 20.50 7.75 -5.39
CA PRO A 184 19.84 7.61 -6.67
C PRO A 184 18.57 6.74 -6.63
N VAL A 185 18.50 5.75 -5.74
CA VAL A 185 17.30 4.91 -5.58
C VAL A 185 16.10 5.74 -5.15
N VAL A 186 16.30 6.71 -4.27
CA VAL A 186 15.25 7.64 -3.82
C VAL A 186 14.99 8.70 -4.87
N ALA A 187 16.02 9.20 -5.56
CA ALA A 187 15.87 10.20 -6.61
C ALA A 187 15.07 9.68 -7.82
N GLN A 188 15.23 8.40 -8.16
CA GLN A 188 14.60 7.74 -9.31
C GLN A 188 13.30 7.03 -8.95
N CYS A 189 12.92 6.96 -7.68
CA CYS A 189 11.68 6.28 -7.30
C CYS A 189 10.47 7.06 -7.87
N GLN A 190 9.54 6.33 -8.43
CA GLN A 190 8.19 6.82 -8.77
C GLN A 190 7.26 6.38 -7.65
N GLY A 191 6.24 7.18 -7.32
CA GLY A 191 5.22 6.83 -6.33
C GLY A 191 5.53 7.25 -4.89
N PHE A 192 5.18 6.41 -3.92
CA PHE A 192 5.08 6.83 -2.52
C PHE A 192 6.35 6.54 -1.72
N VAL A 193 6.77 7.51 -0.91
CA VAL A 193 7.98 7.44 -0.10
C VAL A 193 7.65 7.84 1.32
N GLY A 194 7.95 7.00 2.31
CA GLY A 194 7.76 7.34 3.72
C GLY A 194 9.07 7.78 4.39
N ALA A 195 9.03 8.81 5.23
CA ALA A 195 10.17 9.20 6.06
C ALA A 195 9.72 9.81 7.39
N SER A 196 10.51 9.63 8.45
CA SER A 196 10.23 10.27 9.75
C SER A 196 11.10 11.50 10.03
N ASN A 197 12.25 11.61 9.35
CA ASN A 197 13.20 12.70 9.63
C ASN A 197 12.71 14.05 9.10
N ARG A 198 12.72 15.07 9.97
CA ARG A 198 12.21 16.43 9.68
C ARG A 198 12.97 17.16 8.57
N LEU A 199 14.18 16.75 8.20
CA LEU A 199 14.93 17.36 7.11
C LEU A 199 14.26 17.14 5.75
N TYR A 200 13.57 16.01 5.55
CA TYR A 200 12.77 15.81 4.34
C TYR A 200 11.68 16.88 4.21
N LYS A 201 11.07 17.31 5.32
CA LYS A 201 10.09 18.41 5.34
C LYS A 201 10.67 19.76 4.89
N GLN A 202 11.96 19.98 5.05
CA GLN A 202 12.56 21.26 4.65
C GLN A 202 12.80 21.33 3.14
N LYS A 203 13.15 20.19 2.52
CA LYS A 203 13.54 20.10 1.11
C LYS A 203 12.52 19.40 0.21
N TRP A 204 11.35 19.02 0.72
CA TRP A 204 10.43 18.16 -0.04
C TRP A 204 9.99 18.77 -1.38
N ARG A 205 9.85 20.10 -1.49
CA ARG A 205 9.43 20.75 -2.74
C ARG A 205 10.44 20.60 -3.87
N GLU A 206 11.71 20.33 -3.55
CA GLU A 206 12.77 20.10 -4.54
C GLU A 206 12.80 18.65 -5.02
N GLN A 207 12.31 17.72 -4.19
CA GLN A 207 12.44 16.28 -4.41
C GLN A 207 11.12 15.55 -4.64
N PHE A 208 9.97 16.12 -4.28
CA PHE A 208 8.66 15.46 -4.32
C PHE A 208 7.57 16.43 -4.79
N GLU A 209 6.61 15.92 -5.56
CA GLU A 209 5.50 16.70 -6.09
C GLU A 209 4.38 16.94 -5.07
N ALA A 210 4.28 16.09 -4.04
CA ALA A 210 3.32 16.24 -2.95
C ALA A 210 3.88 15.74 -1.60
N LEU A 211 3.31 16.27 -0.52
CA LEU A 211 3.62 15.92 0.87
C LEU A 211 2.34 15.57 1.62
N VAL A 212 2.37 14.43 2.32
CA VAL A 212 1.35 13.98 3.26
C VAL A 212 1.88 14.09 4.68
N GLU A 213 1.24 14.91 5.51
CA GLU A 213 1.58 15.08 6.93
C GLU A 213 0.30 15.37 7.72
N ASN A 214 0.05 14.64 8.83
CA ASN A 214 -1.10 14.86 9.70
C ASN A 214 -2.45 14.93 8.94
N ASN A 215 -2.68 14.00 8.03
CA ASN A 215 -3.85 13.91 7.13
C ASN A 215 -3.95 15.05 6.09
N ASN A 216 -3.00 15.98 6.09
CA ASN A 216 -2.93 17.05 5.12
C ASN A 216 -2.12 16.64 3.90
N LEU A 217 -2.68 16.91 2.71
CA LEU A 217 -2.02 16.73 1.44
C LEU A 217 -1.67 18.10 0.87
N LEU A 218 -0.38 18.36 0.71
CA LEU A 218 0.18 19.60 0.20
C LEU A 218 0.85 19.33 -1.15
N PHE A 219 0.69 20.25 -2.10
CA PHE A 219 1.26 20.13 -3.44
C PHE A 219 2.42 21.10 -3.67
N ALA A 220 3.42 20.62 -4.41
CA ALA A 220 4.50 21.42 -4.95
C ALA A 220 3.94 22.41 -5.98
N ASP A 221 3.13 21.89 -6.91
CA ASP A 221 2.52 22.59 -8.02
C ASP A 221 0.98 22.60 -7.93
N LYS A 222 0.39 23.79 -8.09
CA LYS A 222 -1.07 23.98 -8.12
C LYS A 222 -1.73 23.41 -9.38
N ALA A 223 -1.00 23.26 -10.49
CA ALA A 223 -1.54 22.60 -11.67
C ALA A 223 -1.77 21.11 -11.42
N LEU A 224 -0.83 20.44 -10.75
CA LEU A 224 -0.99 19.05 -10.32
C LEU A 224 -2.17 18.89 -9.36
N GLU A 225 -2.29 19.76 -8.35
CA GLU A 225 -3.42 19.75 -7.41
C GLU A 225 -4.77 19.80 -8.14
N ARG A 226 -4.91 20.70 -9.13
CA ARG A 226 -6.12 20.80 -9.96
C ARG A 226 -6.35 19.55 -10.83
N LEU A 227 -5.28 18.96 -11.35
CA LEU A 227 -5.34 17.76 -12.19
C LEU A 227 -5.91 16.56 -11.43
N VAL A 228 -5.47 16.34 -10.18
CA VAL A 228 -5.88 15.19 -9.36
C VAL A 228 -7.03 15.49 -8.38
N SER A 229 -7.63 16.67 -8.48
CA SER A 229 -8.76 17.06 -7.64
C SER A 229 -9.95 16.10 -7.84
N PRO A 230 -10.65 15.69 -6.76
CA PRO A 230 -11.82 14.83 -6.88
C PRO A 230 -12.94 15.51 -7.67
N THR A 231 -13.56 14.78 -8.60
CA THR A 231 -14.78 15.22 -9.28
C THR A 231 -16.01 15.05 -8.39
N GLN A 232 -17.15 15.59 -8.79
CA GLN A 232 -18.40 15.34 -8.05
C GLN A 232 -18.77 13.84 -8.01
N ALA A 233 -18.39 13.07 -9.03
CA ALA A 233 -18.61 11.63 -9.05
C ALA A 233 -17.69 10.92 -8.04
N ASP A 234 -16.43 11.32 -7.97
CA ASP A 234 -15.47 10.85 -6.95
C ASP A 234 -16.00 11.13 -5.54
N LEU A 235 -16.48 12.36 -5.28
CA LEU A 235 -17.01 12.76 -3.96
C LEU A 235 -18.21 11.89 -3.54
N ARG A 236 -19.16 11.64 -4.45
CA ARG A 236 -20.31 10.76 -4.19
C ARG A 236 -19.88 9.32 -3.92
N PHE A 237 -18.89 8.83 -4.66
CA PHE A 237 -18.38 7.48 -4.51
C PHE A 237 -17.75 7.29 -3.13
N VAL A 238 -16.86 8.21 -2.71
CA VAL A 238 -16.19 8.13 -1.40
C VAL A 238 -17.19 8.26 -0.25
N ASP A 239 -18.13 9.20 -0.32
CA ASP A 239 -19.20 9.34 0.70
C ASP A 239 -20.00 8.05 0.85
N TRP A 240 -20.35 7.42 -0.28
CA TRP A 240 -21.04 6.14 -0.27
C TRP A 240 -20.20 5.03 0.36
N LEU A 241 -18.90 4.91 0.02
CA LEU A 241 -18.01 3.93 0.63
C LEU A 241 -17.93 4.10 2.15
N GLN A 242 -17.73 5.34 2.62
CA GLN A 242 -17.69 5.64 4.05
C GLN A 242 -18.99 5.27 4.76
N LYS A 243 -20.13 5.58 4.14
CA LYS A 243 -21.44 5.24 4.68
C LYS A 243 -21.59 3.73 4.85
N MET A 244 -21.20 2.94 3.85
CA MET A 244 -21.26 1.48 3.93
C MET A 244 -20.31 0.93 4.99
N CYS A 245 -19.07 1.42 5.07
CA CYS A 245 -18.13 1.01 6.12
C CYS A 245 -18.59 1.39 7.55
N ARG A 246 -19.44 2.40 7.72
CA ARG A 246 -19.98 2.80 9.04
C ARG A 246 -21.28 2.09 9.40
N GLN A 247 -22.13 1.80 8.41
CA GLN A 247 -23.53 1.40 8.64
C GLN A 247 -23.84 -0.05 8.27
N SER A 248 -22.96 -0.73 7.54
CA SER A 248 -23.22 -2.10 7.10
C SER A 248 -23.44 -3.03 8.29
N ARG A 249 -24.50 -3.83 8.17
CA ARG A 249 -24.87 -4.88 9.13
C ARG A 249 -24.46 -6.28 8.66
N CYS A 250 -23.97 -6.40 7.43
CA CYS A 250 -23.52 -7.67 6.88
C CYS A 250 -21.98 -7.76 6.93
N HIS A 251 -21.45 -8.97 6.98
CA HIS A 251 -20.01 -9.20 7.14
C HIS A 251 -19.18 -8.81 5.90
N TRP A 252 -19.80 -8.78 4.72
CA TRP A 252 -19.12 -8.46 3.47
C TRP A 252 -19.10 -6.97 3.16
N GLU A 253 -20.25 -6.30 3.07
CA GLU A 253 -20.26 -4.87 2.73
C GLU A 253 -19.56 -4.06 3.84
N GLY A 254 -18.63 -3.20 3.43
CA GLY A 254 -17.78 -2.45 4.35
C GLY A 254 -16.56 -3.22 4.87
N SER A 255 -16.36 -4.49 4.47
CA SER A 255 -15.11 -5.23 4.69
C SER A 255 -13.98 -4.73 3.78
N GLU A 256 -12.75 -5.18 4.04
CA GLU A 256 -11.57 -4.85 3.23
C GLU A 256 -11.69 -5.40 1.80
N GLU A 257 -12.16 -6.64 1.65
CA GLU A 257 -12.34 -7.30 0.36
C GLU A 257 -13.44 -6.61 -0.46
N TRP A 258 -14.52 -6.16 0.19
CA TRP A 258 -15.54 -5.36 -0.46
C TRP A 258 -14.98 -4.02 -0.94
N LEU A 259 -14.22 -3.30 -0.09
CA LEU A 259 -13.57 -2.04 -0.46
C LEU A 259 -12.65 -2.21 -1.67
N ARG A 260 -11.80 -3.27 -1.68
CA ARG A 260 -10.94 -3.60 -2.81
C ARG A 260 -11.76 -3.81 -4.08
N SER A 261 -12.82 -4.61 -4.01
CA SER A 261 -13.72 -4.83 -5.15
C SER A 261 -14.34 -3.53 -5.66
N GLN A 262 -14.70 -2.57 -4.79
CA GLN A 262 -15.26 -1.30 -5.24
C GLN A 262 -14.21 -0.41 -5.92
N LEU A 263 -12.96 -0.42 -5.43
CA LEU A 263 -11.85 0.29 -6.08
C LEU A 263 -11.46 -0.35 -7.42
N GLU A 264 -11.51 -1.67 -7.54
CA GLU A 264 -11.34 -2.37 -8.81
C GLU A 264 -12.41 -1.95 -9.83
N ASP A 265 -13.67 -1.84 -9.41
CA ASP A 265 -14.75 -1.36 -10.27
C ASP A 265 -14.52 0.11 -10.68
N TYR A 266 -14.05 0.95 -9.76
CA TYR A 266 -13.65 2.33 -10.08
C TYR A 266 -12.54 2.40 -11.15
N LEU A 267 -11.52 1.56 -11.04
CA LEU A 267 -10.40 1.51 -11.99
C LEU A 267 -10.81 0.92 -13.35
N ARG A 268 -11.73 -0.05 -13.35
CA ARG A 268 -12.33 -0.56 -14.59
C ARG A 268 -13.12 0.51 -15.31
N GLY A 269 -13.89 1.33 -14.59
CA GLY A 269 -14.56 2.48 -15.18
C GLY A 269 -13.59 3.54 -15.73
N LEU A 270 -12.43 3.74 -15.09
CA LEU A 270 -11.37 4.64 -15.59
C LEU A 270 -10.79 4.11 -16.90
N ARG A 271 -10.55 2.81 -17.00
CA ARG A 271 -10.13 2.17 -18.24
C ARG A 271 -11.12 2.44 -19.37
N LEU A 272 -12.41 2.23 -19.12
CA LEU A 272 -13.46 2.51 -20.10
C LEU A 272 -13.45 3.97 -20.53
N ALA A 273 -13.21 4.92 -19.62
CA ALA A 273 -13.07 6.33 -19.97
C ALA A 273 -11.88 6.58 -20.92
N VAL A 274 -10.74 5.94 -20.66
CA VAL A 274 -9.54 6.04 -21.51
C VAL A 274 -9.77 5.43 -22.91
N GLU A 275 -10.48 4.30 -22.99
CA GLU A 275 -10.72 3.57 -24.25
C GLU A 275 -11.91 4.14 -25.06
N ALA A 276 -12.88 4.76 -24.39
CA ALA A 276 -14.11 5.22 -25.04
C ALA A 276 -13.90 6.44 -25.93
N SER A 277 -14.64 6.47 -27.05
CA SER A 277 -14.65 7.57 -28.01
C SER A 277 -16.08 8.07 -28.25
N GLY A 278 -16.21 9.33 -28.67
CA GLY A 278 -17.50 9.96 -28.95
C GLY A 278 -18.24 10.43 -27.70
N VAL A 279 -19.54 10.72 -27.84
CA VAL A 279 -20.35 11.42 -26.82
C VAL A 279 -20.41 10.67 -25.48
N GLU A 280 -20.41 9.34 -25.51
CA GLU A 280 -20.42 8.54 -24.28
C GLU A 280 -19.05 8.55 -23.59
N GLY A 281 -17.96 8.54 -24.36
CA GLY A 281 -16.60 8.74 -23.85
C GLY A 281 -16.43 10.10 -23.19
N ASP A 282 -17.00 11.17 -23.76
CA ASP A 282 -16.93 12.52 -23.16
C ASP A 282 -17.59 12.58 -21.78
N LYS A 283 -18.71 11.85 -21.58
CA LYS A 283 -19.36 11.76 -20.26
C LYS A 283 -18.50 10.98 -19.26
N LEU A 284 -17.91 9.87 -19.68
CA LEU A 284 -17.00 9.07 -18.85
C LEU A 284 -15.76 9.88 -18.46
N ASN A 285 -15.16 10.59 -19.43
CA ASN A 285 -14.02 11.48 -19.21
C ASN A 285 -14.36 12.59 -18.22
N ALA A 286 -15.54 13.20 -18.34
CA ALA A 286 -16.01 14.21 -17.39
C ALA A 286 -16.19 13.65 -15.97
N ALA A 287 -16.59 12.38 -15.83
CA ALA A 287 -16.78 11.76 -14.51
C ALA A 287 -15.47 11.55 -13.74
N TYR A 288 -14.37 11.25 -14.43
CA TYR A 288 -13.03 11.08 -13.80
C TYR A 288 -12.17 12.36 -13.82
N GLY A 289 -12.54 13.32 -14.66
CA GLY A 289 -11.83 14.57 -14.92
C GLY A 289 -11.11 14.51 -16.26
N VAL A 290 -11.54 15.33 -17.23
CA VAL A 290 -11.08 15.25 -18.63
C VAL A 290 -9.55 15.37 -18.74
N ALA A 291 -8.96 16.35 -18.05
CA ALA A 291 -7.51 16.55 -18.07
C ALA A 291 -6.74 15.38 -17.44
N PHE A 292 -7.29 14.76 -16.39
CA PHE A 292 -6.69 13.60 -15.76
C PHE A 292 -6.71 12.39 -16.69
N VAL A 293 -7.85 12.09 -17.31
CA VAL A 293 -7.98 10.96 -18.24
C VAL A 293 -7.07 11.13 -19.46
N GLN A 294 -6.95 12.35 -20.00
CA GLN A 294 -6.03 12.66 -21.09
C GLN A 294 -4.55 12.46 -20.71
N GLU A 295 -4.18 12.67 -19.46
CA GLU A 295 -2.81 12.44 -19.01
C GLU A 295 -2.53 10.95 -18.80
N ILE A 296 -3.51 10.21 -18.27
CA ILE A 296 -3.41 8.75 -18.12
C ILE A 296 -3.34 8.06 -19.50
N SER A 297 -4.11 8.53 -20.48
CA SER A 297 -4.11 7.94 -21.82
C SER A 297 -2.79 8.11 -22.58
N ARG A 298 -1.92 9.04 -22.15
CA ARG A 298 -0.55 9.19 -22.67
C ARG A 298 0.45 8.23 -22.04
N GLN A 299 0.09 7.58 -20.92
CA GLN A 299 0.98 6.68 -20.19
C GLN A 299 0.66 5.22 -20.54
N ASP A 300 1.27 4.71 -21.61
CA ASP A 300 1.04 3.35 -22.12
C ASP A 300 1.16 2.26 -21.04
N GLU A 301 2.10 2.43 -20.10
CA GLU A 301 2.29 1.48 -19.00
C GLU A 301 1.09 1.43 -18.05
N VAL A 302 0.52 2.59 -17.72
CA VAL A 302 -0.65 2.70 -16.83
C VAL A 302 -1.89 2.18 -17.52
N VAL A 303 -2.09 2.50 -18.80
CA VAL A 303 -3.18 1.93 -19.61
C VAL A 303 -3.08 0.40 -19.62
N ARG A 304 -1.87 -0.15 -19.81
CA ARG A 304 -1.63 -1.59 -19.75
C ARG A 304 -1.93 -2.19 -18.37
N TRP A 305 -1.63 -1.47 -17.28
CA TRP A 305 -1.97 -1.92 -15.92
C TRP A 305 -3.47 -1.95 -15.65
N LEU A 306 -4.22 -1.04 -16.27
CA LEU A 306 -5.68 -1.00 -16.17
C LEU A 306 -6.35 -2.11 -16.99
N SER A 307 -5.70 -2.60 -18.05
CA SER A 307 -6.16 -3.75 -18.82
C SER A 307 -6.12 -5.03 -17.98
N PRO A 308 -7.14 -5.91 -18.06
CA PRO A 308 -7.11 -7.20 -17.40
C PRO A 308 -5.94 -8.04 -17.93
N TYR A 309 -5.18 -8.66 -17.04
CA TYR A 309 -4.20 -9.68 -17.43
C TYR A 309 -4.94 -10.84 -18.13
N GLY A 310 -4.88 -10.89 -19.46
CA GLY A 310 -5.40 -12.03 -20.23
C GLY A 310 -5.95 -11.70 -21.60
N GLU A 311 -5.07 -11.34 -22.54
CA GLU A 311 -5.10 -11.74 -23.96
C GLU A 311 -3.75 -11.36 -24.56
N GLY A 312 -2.79 -12.31 -24.59
CA GLY A 312 -1.47 -12.12 -25.21
C GLY A 312 -0.29 -12.01 -24.24
N GLY A 313 0.11 -13.15 -23.67
CA GLY A 313 1.43 -13.31 -23.06
C GLY A 313 2.14 -14.46 -23.75
N GLU A 314 3.01 -14.13 -24.70
CA GLU A 314 3.96 -15.10 -25.25
C GLU A 314 4.85 -15.65 -24.13
N SER A 315 4.98 -16.97 -24.14
CA SER A 315 5.88 -17.75 -23.31
C SER A 315 7.33 -17.34 -23.54
N VAL A 316 8.02 -16.96 -22.45
CA VAL A 316 9.46 -17.18 -22.34
C VAL A 316 9.66 -18.04 -21.10
N GLY A 317 10.18 -19.24 -21.33
CA GLY A 317 9.97 -20.40 -20.47
C GLY A 317 10.89 -20.54 -19.27
N GLY A 318 10.45 -21.41 -18.36
CA GLY A 318 11.33 -22.24 -17.55
C GLY A 318 10.91 -22.40 -16.08
N GLY A 319 10.14 -23.45 -15.79
CA GLY A 319 10.24 -24.19 -14.51
C GLY A 319 9.01 -24.13 -13.60
N ASP A 320 8.16 -25.14 -13.73
CA ASP A 320 6.99 -25.43 -12.90
C ASP A 320 7.29 -25.54 -11.39
N ILE A 321 6.35 -25.07 -10.54
CA ILE A 321 5.61 -25.86 -9.53
C ILE A 321 4.38 -25.05 -9.04
N ALA A 322 3.21 -25.53 -9.47
CA ALA A 322 1.89 -25.51 -8.82
C ALA A 322 1.32 -24.21 -8.20
N SER A 323 0.68 -23.36 -9.02
CA SER A 323 -0.41 -22.49 -8.58
C SER A 323 -1.77 -23.09 -8.95
N LYS A 324 -2.38 -23.88 -8.05
CA LYS A 324 -3.80 -24.22 -8.11
C LYS A 324 -4.62 -23.15 -7.40
N SER A 325 -4.97 -22.10 -8.13
CA SER A 325 -6.18 -21.29 -7.90
C SER A 325 -6.60 -20.67 -9.24
N ALA A 326 -6.77 -21.55 -10.23
CA ALA A 326 -7.36 -21.21 -11.51
C ALA A 326 -8.83 -20.81 -11.30
N SER A 327 -9.05 -19.50 -11.32
CA SER A 327 -10.11 -18.81 -12.06
C SER A 327 -11.20 -19.72 -12.66
N THR A 328 -12.29 -19.90 -11.91
CA THR A 328 -13.62 -20.06 -12.52
C THR A 328 -14.15 -18.67 -12.83
N ILE A 329 -13.59 -18.00 -13.84
CA ILE A 329 -14.22 -16.80 -14.41
C ILE A 329 -15.11 -17.29 -15.55
N ALA A 330 -16.39 -17.45 -15.21
CA ALA A 330 -17.46 -17.72 -16.13
C ALA A 330 -17.49 -16.66 -17.25
N ALA A 331 -17.50 -17.15 -18.49
CA ALA A 331 -18.11 -16.46 -19.62
C ALA A 331 -19.49 -15.93 -19.21
N GLY A 332 -19.70 -14.61 -19.28
CA GLY A 332 -21.02 -14.00 -19.03
C GLY A 332 -21.10 -12.88 -17.99
N ARG A 333 -20.02 -12.14 -17.66
CA ARG A 333 -20.18 -10.84 -16.97
C ARG A 333 -20.54 -9.75 -18.00
N PRO A 334 -21.72 -9.11 -17.93
CA PRO A 334 -21.97 -7.88 -18.66
C PRO A 334 -21.15 -6.76 -18.02
N ASP A 335 -20.45 -5.99 -18.86
CA ASP A 335 -19.55 -4.90 -18.50
C ASP A 335 -20.33 -3.79 -17.75
N PRO A 336 -20.07 -3.52 -16.45
CA PRO A 336 -20.79 -2.48 -15.72
C PRO A 336 -20.27 -1.10 -16.14
N GLY A 337 -21.20 -0.23 -16.52
CA GLY A 337 -20.93 1.06 -17.13
C GLY A 337 -20.29 2.10 -16.21
N GLY A 338 -19.10 2.56 -16.60
CA GLY A 338 -18.56 3.86 -16.21
C GLY A 338 -18.23 4.05 -14.72
N HIS A 339 -18.21 5.32 -14.30
CA HIS A 339 -17.77 5.70 -12.97
C HIS A 339 -18.79 5.29 -11.88
N PRO A 340 -18.41 4.57 -10.80
CA PRO A 340 -19.36 4.08 -9.79
C PRO A 340 -20.22 5.15 -9.10
N GLY A 341 -19.67 6.36 -8.95
CA GLY A 341 -20.38 7.54 -8.47
C GLY A 341 -21.12 8.39 -9.52
N ALA A 342 -21.18 7.99 -10.79
CA ALA A 342 -21.89 8.74 -11.84
C ALA A 342 -23.33 8.21 -12.03
N GLY A 343 -24.34 9.02 -11.68
CA GLY A 343 -25.77 8.71 -11.88
C GLY A 343 -26.49 8.14 -10.66
N GLN A 344 -27.84 8.10 -10.72
CA GLN A 344 -28.63 7.29 -9.77
C GLN A 344 -28.43 5.81 -10.10
N PRO A 345 -28.45 4.91 -9.09
CA PRO A 345 -28.17 3.49 -9.31
C PRO A 345 -29.10 2.94 -10.38
N SER A 346 -28.51 2.53 -11.50
CA SER A 346 -29.25 1.88 -12.56
C SER A 346 -29.77 0.53 -12.08
N LEU A 347 -30.82 -0.01 -12.72
CA LEU A 347 -31.31 -1.38 -12.48
C LEU A 347 -30.20 -2.44 -12.62
N GLN A 348 -29.15 -2.13 -13.37
CA GLN A 348 -27.97 -2.97 -13.56
C GLN A 348 -27.02 -2.89 -12.37
N ASP A 349 -26.81 -1.71 -11.78
CA ASP A 349 -26.05 -1.54 -10.54
C ASP A 349 -26.73 -2.28 -9.38
N VAL A 350 -28.07 -2.28 -9.34
CA VAL A 350 -28.84 -3.06 -8.37
C VAL A 350 -28.65 -4.56 -8.57
N LYS A 351 -28.64 -5.06 -9.82
CA LYS A 351 -28.34 -6.47 -10.12
C LYS A 351 -26.91 -6.85 -9.79
N LEU A 352 -25.93 -5.99 -10.06
CA LEU A 352 -24.53 -6.24 -9.72
C LEU A 352 -24.37 -6.32 -8.18
N ARG A 353 -24.98 -5.39 -7.44
CA ARG A 353 -25.04 -5.42 -5.97
C ARG A 353 -25.65 -6.71 -5.43
N LEU A 354 -26.72 -7.21 -6.06
CA LEU A 354 -27.33 -8.51 -5.73
C LEU A 354 -26.37 -9.70 -5.98
N VAL A 355 -25.57 -9.66 -7.05
CA VAL A 355 -24.56 -10.70 -7.34
C VAL A 355 -23.40 -10.66 -6.34
N HIS A 356 -22.92 -9.47 -5.96
CA HIS A 356 -21.89 -9.33 -4.93
C HIS A 356 -22.40 -9.80 -3.55
N HIS A 357 -23.65 -9.46 -3.22
CA HIS A 357 -24.32 -9.95 -2.02
C HIS A 357 -24.48 -11.48 -2.02
N ALA A 358 -24.79 -12.09 -3.17
CA ALA A 358 -24.88 -13.55 -3.32
C ALA A 358 -23.52 -14.26 -3.22
N LYS A 359 -22.44 -13.65 -3.74
CA LYS A 359 -21.07 -14.18 -3.60
C LYS A 359 -20.59 -14.16 -2.15
N GLY A 360 -20.89 -13.10 -1.39
CA GLY A 360 -20.63 -13.04 0.05
C GLY A 360 -21.35 -14.13 0.83
N PHE A 361 -22.59 -14.45 0.43
CA PHE A 361 -23.35 -15.56 1.02
C PHE A 361 -22.76 -16.94 0.70
N MET A 362 -22.30 -17.17 -0.54
CA MET A 362 -21.72 -18.45 -0.97
C MET A 362 -20.33 -18.72 -0.34
N ALA A 363 -19.54 -17.68 -0.08
CA ALA A 363 -18.27 -17.80 0.65
C ALA A 363 -18.45 -18.26 2.11
N HIS A 364 -19.62 -17.98 2.70
CA HIS A 364 -19.96 -18.41 4.07
C HIS A 364 -20.28 -19.91 4.17
N PHE A 365 -20.84 -20.51 3.11
CA PHE A 365 -21.18 -21.94 3.09
C PHE A 365 -19.99 -22.86 2.77
N ASN A 366 -18.92 -22.33 2.16
CA ASN A 366 -17.73 -23.12 1.83
C ASN A 366 -16.66 -23.12 2.95
N ASN A 367 -16.90 -22.39 4.04
CA ASN A 367 -16.01 -22.30 5.22
C ASN A 367 -16.63 -22.91 6.50
N LEU A 368 -17.64 -23.78 6.35
CA LEU A 368 -18.26 -24.57 7.42
C LEU A 368 -17.86 -26.05 7.32
#